data_AF-A0A0N1EKT1-F1
#
_entry.id   AF-A0A0N1EKT1-F1
#
_cell.length_a   1.000
_cell.length_b   1.000
_cell.length_c   1.000
_cell.angle_alpha   90.00
_cell.angle_beta   90.00
_cell.angle_gamma   90.00
#
_symmetry.space_group_name_H-M   'P 1'
#
loop_
_entity.id
_entity.type
_entity.pdbx_description
1 polymer ?
#
loop_
_entity_poly.entity_id
_entity_poly.type
_entity_poly.pdbx_seq_one_letter_code
_entity_poly.pdbx_strand_id
1 'polypeptide(L)'
;MYCQLSVASATEQQSGYDKNIVTQQWHISLNTGLGVITNPLHGGDNLPVVLIPEVAFYGEKFFFDNGRLGYTLEESSRHIFNLITELNPETRFFVKWHPTNVFALASKNSVVFEQNQLENQQPRVKITDLDKRKWALDAGLSYHYVKDKHVFSLQVLTDITGVYDGNRAAVQWQMHETIGRLKLKPSLGVWYKSASLNTYFYGVSEQEHNSAAIEVGRSWQPYAKIDGRWPLGNNNSLRFHVAYYDYSALHESPLFEKKYSITAFIGFNHIF
;
A
#
# COMPACT_ATOMS: atom_id res chain seq x y z
N MET A 1 16.39 -29.21 -40.63
CA MET A 1 16.50 -30.48 -39.85
C MET A 1 17.79 -30.41 -39.05
N TYR A 2 17.86 -31.08 -37.90
CA TYR A 2 18.93 -30.97 -36.88
C TYR A 2 19.01 -29.61 -36.16
N CYS A 3 18.57 -29.62 -34.90
CA CYS A 3 19.51 -29.41 -33.80
C CYS A 3 18.99 -30.22 -32.59
N GLN A 4 19.73 -31.26 -32.18
CA GLN A 4 19.55 -31.92 -30.89
C GLN A 4 20.74 -31.55 -30.03
N LEU A 5 20.49 -31.13 -28.79
CA LEU A 5 21.47 -31.21 -27.71
C LEU A 5 20.72 -31.42 -26.40
N SER A 6 20.78 -32.67 -25.92
CA SER A 6 20.30 -33.05 -24.60
C SER A 6 21.52 -33.22 -23.69
N VAL A 7 21.51 -32.55 -22.54
CA VAL A 7 22.30 -32.96 -21.37
C VAL A 7 21.38 -32.87 -20.17
N ALA A 8 21.03 -34.03 -19.62
CA ALA A 8 20.34 -34.14 -18.35
C ALA A 8 21.34 -34.59 -17.29
N SER A 9 21.28 -34.01 -16.10
CA SER A 9 21.68 -34.66 -14.84
C SER A 9 20.99 -33.93 -13.69
N ALA A 10 20.48 -34.70 -12.73
CA ALA A 10 19.67 -34.18 -11.63
C ALA A 10 20.49 -34.01 -10.36
N THR A 11 20.09 -33.05 -9.53
CA THR A 11 20.40 -33.06 -8.10
C THR A 11 19.17 -32.59 -7.35
N GLU A 12 18.48 -33.50 -6.65
CA GLU A 12 17.37 -33.12 -5.77
C GLU A 12 17.92 -32.48 -4.50
N GLN A 13 17.55 -31.24 -4.23
CA GLN A 13 17.47 -30.73 -2.86
C GLN A 13 16.17 -29.95 -2.69
N GLN A 14 15.34 -30.41 -1.76
CA GLN A 14 14.02 -29.85 -1.49
C GLN A 14 14.15 -28.46 -0.84
N SER A 15 13.61 -27.43 -1.48
CA SER A 15 13.30 -26.15 -0.85
C SER A 15 11.86 -25.78 -1.22
N GLY A 16 10.98 -25.76 -0.21
CA GLY A 16 9.52 -25.67 -0.39
C GLY A 16 8.99 -24.29 -0.75
N TYR A 17 9.55 -23.64 -1.77
CA TYR A 17 9.09 -22.35 -2.30
C TYR A 17 8.13 -22.51 -3.48
N ASP A 18 7.16 -23.41 -3.33
CA ASP A 18 6.21 -23.73 -4.40
C ASP A 18 5.10 -22.67 -4.51
N LYS A 19 5.46 -21.58 -5.19
CA LYS A 19 4.60 -20.97 -6.18
C LYS A 19 5.44 -20.32 -7.28
N ASN A 20 5.69 -21.08 -8.35
CA ASN A 20 5.99 -20.48 -9.65
C ASN A 20 4.82 -19.54 -10.00
N ILE A 21 5.03 -18.22 -9.87
CA ILE A 21 4.12 -17.24 -10.47
C ILE A 21 4.34 -17.38 -11.97
N VAL A 22 3.35 -17.92 -12.68
CA VAL A 22 3.44 -18.05 -14.14
C VAL A 22 3.57 -16.65 -14.73
N THR A 23 4.74 -16.36 -15.28
CA THR A 23 5.05 -15.09 -15.92
C THR A 23 4.31 -14.97 -17.23
N GLN A 24 4.19 -13.74 -17.74
CA GLN A 24 3.45 -13.40 -18.95
C GLN A 24 1.93 -13.71 -18.88
N GLN A 25 1.38 -13.92 -17.68
CA GLN A 25 -0.05 -14.13 -17.43
C GLN A 25 -0.62 -13.08 -16.47
N TRP A 26 -1.92 -12.81 -16.61
CA TRP A 26 -2.68 -11.97 -15.68
C TRP A 26 -3.16 -12.79 -14.50
N HIS A 27 -2.80 -12.37 -13.29
CA HIS A 27 -3.25 -12.93 -12.03
C HIS A 27 -4.40 -12.07 -11.51
N ILE A 28 -5.63 -12.50 -11.75
CA ILE A 28 -6.85 -11.79 -11.36
C ILE A 28 -7.50 -12.54 -10.20
N SER A 29 -7.82 -11.83 -9.12
CA SER A 29 -8.59 -12.39 -8.01
C SER A 29 -9.60 -11.39 -7.47
N LEU A 30 -10.62 -11.87 -6.76
CA LEU A 30 -11.65 -11.05 -6.14
C LEU A 30 -11.82 -11.46 -4.69
N ASN A 31 -11.67 -10.49 -3.79
CA ASN A 31 -11.94 -10.63 -2.37
C ASN A 31 -13.36 -10.12 -2.09
N THR A 32 -14.22 -10.94 -1.49
CA THR A 32 -15.54 -10.57 -0.96
C THR A 32 -15.54 -10.77 0.56
N GLY A 33 -16.03 -9.81 1.34
CA GLY A 33 -15.93 -9.93 2.80
C GLY A 33 -16.45 -8.74 3.58
N LEU A 34 -15.84 -8.54 4.76
CA LEU A 34 -16.10 -7.45 5.69
C LEU A 34 -14.77 -6.89 6.18
N GLY A 35 -14.65 -5.57 6.22
CA GLY A 35 -13.48 -4.91 6.78
C GLY A 35 -13.72 -3.41 6.97
N VAL A 36 -12.77 -2.75 7.60
CA VAL A 36 -12.84 -1.32 7.91
C VAL A 36 -11.49 -0.64 7.74
N ILE A 37 -11.47 0.60 7.26
CA ILE A 37 -10.25 1.44 7.25
C ILE A 37 -10.52 2.78 7.89
N THR A 38 -9.85 3.08 9.01
CA THR A 38 -10.11 4.30 9.75
C THR A 38 -9.48 5.52 9.10
N ASN A 39 -10.26 6.59 8.96
CA ASN A 39 -9.77 7.89 8.56
C ASN A 39 -9.33 8.66 9.83
N PRO A 40 -8.11 9.19 9.89
CA PRO A 40 -7.62 9.94 11.02
C PRO A 40 -8.07 11.41 11.01
N LEU A 41 -8.67 11.89 9.92
CA LEU A 41 -8.96 13.31 9.72
C LEU A 41 -10.33 13.75 10.23
N HIS A 42 -10.43 15.01 10.63
CA HIS A 42 -11.60 15.64 11.22
C HIS A 42 -12.72 15.79 10.18
N GLY A 43 -13.87 15.17 10.46
CA GLY A 43 -14.98 15.09 9.50
C GLY A 43 -14.75 14.11 8.34
N GLY A 44 -13.82 13.16 8.48
CA GLY A 44 -13.58 12.09 7.52
C GLY A 44 -14.04 10.72 8.01
N ASP A 45 -14.83 10.01 7.20
CA ASP A 45 -15.42 8.71 7.58
C ASP A 45 -14.44 7.52 7.42
N ASN A 46 -14.67 6.37 8.06
CA ASN A 46 -13.87 5.13 7.88
C ASN A 46 -14.43 4.26 6.71
N LEU A 47 -13.71 3.44 5.92
CA LEU A 47 -14.24 2.58 4.80
C LEU A 47 -15.03 1.32 5.26
N PRO A 48 -15.95 0.74 4.46
CA PRO A 48 -16.47 -0.61 4.60
C PRO A 48 -15.92 -1.51 3.49
N VAL A 49 -14.91 -2.33 3.80
CA VAL A 49 -14.22 -3.18 2.82
C VAL A 49 -15.09 -4.40 2.47
N VAL A 50 -15.97 -4.27 1.48
CA VAL A 50 -16.86 -5.37 1.05
C VAL A 50 -16.37 -6.13 -0.18
N LEU A 51 -15.67 -5.46 -1.09
CA LEU A 51 -15.24 -6.01 -2.38
C LEU A 51 -13.89 -5.40 -2.79
N ILE A 52 -12.89 -6.24 -3.09
CA ILE A 52 -11.57 -5.80 -3.60
C ILE A 52 -11.12 -6.71 -4.75
N PRO A 53 -10.96 -6.18 -5.98
CA PRO A 53 -10.19 -6.85 -7.01
C PRO A 53 -8.69 -6.84 -6.65
N GLU A 54 -8.02 -7.96 -6.88
CA GLU A 54 -6.57 -7.99 -7.05
C GLU A 54 -6.26 -8.21 -8.54
N VAL A 55 -5.39 -7.39 -9.09
CA VAL A 55 -4.91 -7.54 -10.47
C VAL A 55 -3.40 -7.36 -10.48
N ALA A 56 -2.69 -8.40 -10.93
CA ALA A 56 -1.26 -8.35 -11.17
C ALA A 56 -0.87 -9.00 -12.49
N PHE A 57 0.26 -8.58 -13.05
CA PHE A 57 0.88 -9.14 -14.25
C PHE A 57 2.39 -9.04 -14.08
N TYR A 58 3.12 -10.13 -14.32
CA TYR A 58 4.57 -10.20 -14.19
C TYR A 58 5.16 -10.68 -15.52
N GLY A 59 5.70 -9.75 -16.32
CA GLY A 59 6.48 -10.05 -17.52
C GLY A 59 7.96 -10.26 -17.19
N GLU A 60 8.81 -10.32 -18.22
CA GLU A 60 10.26 -10.55 -18.06
C GLU A 60 10.99 -9.39 -17.38
N LYS A 61 10.54 -8.16 -17.61
CA LYS A 61 11.05 -6.95 -16.95
C LYS A 61 9.97 -5.98 -16.48
N PHE A 62 8.75 -6.07 -16.99
CA PHE A 62 7.65 -5.18 -16.62
C PHE A 62 6.73 -5.88 -15.64
N PHE A 63 6.31 -5.21 -14.57
CA PHE A 63 5.24 -5.71 -13.71
C PHE A 63 4.18 -4.65 -13.45
N PHE A 64 2.93 -5.11 -13.37
CA PHE A 64 1.83 -4.39 -12.75
C PHE A 64 1.40 -5.16 -11.50
N ASP A 65 1.30 -4.47 -10.37
CA ASP A 65 0.80 -5.05 -9.11
C ASP A 65 -0.11 -4.03 -8.44
N ASN A 66 -1.43 -4.20 -8.61
CA ASN A 66 -2.46 -3.45 -7.91
C ASN A 66 -2.24 -1.93 -7.88
N GLY A 67 -2.01 -1.32 -9.05
CA GLY A 67 -1.74 0.11 -9.18
C GLY A 67 -0.31 0.55 -8.82
N ARG A 68 0.64 -0.38 -8.69
CA ARG A 68 2.07 -0.13 -9.00
C ARG A 68 2.32 -0.57 -10.44
N LEU A 69 3.02 0.24 -11.21
CA LEU A 69 3.73 -0.19 -12.42
C LEU A 69 5.23 -0.16 -12.12
N GLY A 70 6.00 -1.10 -12.66
CA GLY A 70 7.45 -1.13 -12.47
C GLY A 70 8.21 -1.82 -13.60
N TYR A 71 9.50 -1.50 -13.66
CA TYR A 71 10.47 -2.08 -14.57
C TYR A 71 11.69 -2.58 -13.78
N THR A 72 11.96 -3.88 -13.85
CA THR A 72 13.12 -4.54 -13.27
C THR A 72 14.38 -4.15 -14.05
N LEU A 73 15.23 -3.34 -13.42
CA LEU A 73 16.51 -2.88 -13.96
C LEU A 73 17.52 -4.04 -13.91
N GLU A 74 17.66 -4.64 -12.73
CA GLU A 74 18.56 -5.76 -12.43
C GLU A 74 17.88 -6.71 -11.43
N GLU A 75 17.98 -8.01 -11.68
CA GLU A 75 17.55 -9.06 -10.77
C GLU A 75 18.63 -10.13 -10.66
N SER A 76 19.03 -10.39 -9.41
CA SER A 76 19.96 -11.43 -8.97
C SER A 76 19.29 -12.27 -7.89
N SER A 77 19.83 -13.45 -7.59
CA SER A 77 19.23 -14.47 -6.68
C SER A 77 18.81 -14.01 -5.27
N ARG A 78 19.21 -12.80 -4.85
CA ARG A 78 18.80 -12.13 -3.60
C ARG A 78 18.54 -10.63 -3.73
N HIS A 79 18.74 -10.03 -4.90
CA HIS A 79 18.78 -8.56 -5.07
C HIS A 79 17.95 -8.16 -6.28
N ILE A 80 16.94 -7.33 -6.07
CA ILE A 80 16.02 -6.87 -7.13
C ILE A 80 15.98 -5.35 -7.11
N PHE A 81 16.32 -4.71 -8.23
CA PHE A 81 16.30 -3.26 -8.41
C PHE A 81 15.26 -2.88 -9.47
N ASN A 82 14.29 -2.06 -9.09
CA ASN A 82 13.19 -1.65 -9.95
C ASN A 82 13.10 -0.12 -10.06
N LEU A 83 12.82 0.38 -11.26
CA LEU A 83 12.12 1.65 -11.45
C LEU A 83 10.63 1.39 -11.18
N ILE A 84 9.96 2.26 -10.44
CA ILE A 84 8.53 2.11 -10.08
C ILE A 84 7.77 3.43 -10.21
N THR A 85 6.48 3.34 -10.49
CA THR A 85 5.52 4.46 -10.39
C THR A 85 4.20 3.99 -9.78
N GLU A 86 3.57 4.88 -9.03
CA GLU A 86 2.30 4.63 -8.35
C GLU A 86 1.56 5.93 -8.02
N LEU A 87 0.22 5.87 -7.97
CA LEU A 87 -0.55 6.96 -7.39
C LEU A 87 -0.17 7.14 -5.92
N ASN A 88 0.06 8.39 -5.53
CA ASN A 88 0.34 8.78 -4.17
C ASN A 88 -0.89 8.45 -3.29
N PRO A 89 -0.71 7.80 -2.12
CA PRO A 89 -1.84 7.33 -1.33
C PRO A 89 -2.49 8.41 -0.45
N GLU A 90 -1.89 9.58 -0.24
CA GLU A 90 -2.37 10.50 0.82
C GLU A 90 -3.69 11.20 0.47
N THR A 91 -3.99 11.39 -0.82
CA THR A 91 -5.30 11.83 -1.36
C THR A 91 -6.48 11.05 -0.81
N ARG A 92 -6.25 9.79 -0.43
CA ARG A 92 -7.25 8.84 0.02
C ARG A 92 -8.25 9.49 0.98
N PHE A 93 -7.77 10.14 2.04
CA PHE A 93 -8.60 10.64 3.12
C PHE A 93 -9.59 11.75 2.71
N PHE A 94 -9.38 12.35 1.53
CA PHE A 94 -10.17 13.45 0.96
C PHE A 94 -11.12 12.99 -0.15
N VAL A 95 -10.94 11.79 -0.72
CA VAL A 95 -11.70 11.34 -1.91
C VAL A 95 -12.18 9.89 -1.76
N LYS A 96 -13.51 9.74 -1.62
CA LYS A 96 -14.21 8.45 -1.51
C LYS A 96 -14.00 7.51 -2.71
N TRP A 97 -13.84 8.05 -3.93
CA TRP A 97 -13.37 7.32 -5.11
C TRP A 97 -11.91 7.66 -5.44
N HIS A 98 -10.97 6.82 -4.99
CA HIS A 98 -9.56 6.87 -5.37
C HIS A 98 -9.07 5.45 -5.70
N PRO A 99 -8.14 5.20 -6.65
CA PRO A 99 -7.77 3.83 -7.02
C PRO A 99 -7.16 3.00 -5.89
N THR A 100 -6.49 3.64 -4.92
CA THR A 100 -5.99 2.98 -3.69
C THR A 100 -7.13 2.49 -2.76
N ASN A 101 -8.36 2.99 -2.94
CA ASN A 101 -9.56 2.54 -2.24
C ASN A 101 -10.09 1.24 -2.87
N VAL A 102 -10.02 1.15 -4.20
CA VAL A 102 -10.39 -0.06 -4.97
C VAL A 102 -9.39 -1.17 -4.69
N PHE A 103 -8.09 -0.88 -4.71
CA PHE A 103 -7.02 -1.82 -4.39
C PHE A 103 -6.62 -1.80 -2.91
N ALA A 104 -7.58 -1.58 -1.99
CA ALA A 104 -7.31 -1.30 -0.56
C ALA A 104 -6.51 -2.38 0.20
N LEU A 105 -6.45 -3.62 -0.30
CA LEU A 105 -5.64 -4.70 0.27
C LEU A 105 -4.53 -5.20 -0.67
N ALA A 106 -4.12 -4.37 -1.64
CA ALA A 106 -2.72 -4.37 -2.04
C ALA A 106 -1.83 -4.09 -0.80
N SER A 107 -0.50 -4.13 -0.94
CA SER A 107 0.38 -3.67 0.15
C SER A 107 0.35 -2.13 0.35
N LYS A 108 -0.75 -1.45 -0.03
CA LYS A 108 -0.97 0.01 -0.14
C LYS A 108 -2.35 0.46 0.38
N ASN A 109 -2.37 1.08 1.56
CA ASN A 109 -3.06 2.34 1.90
C ASN A 109 -4.50 2.71 1.35
N SER A 110 -5.46 1.80 1.17
CA SER A 110 -6.87 1.78 1.69
C SER A 110 -7.70 3.05 2.16
N VAL A 111 -9.05 3.24 1.91
CA VAL A 111 -10.01 4.34 2.43
C VAL A 111 -11.45 4.30 1.77
N VAL A 112 -12.68 4.86 2.10
CA VAL A 112 -13.46 5.64 3.15
C VAL A 112 -15.03 5.46 2.95
N PHE A 113 -15.92 5.33 3.99
CA PHE A 113 -17.44 5.33 4.12
C PHE A 113 -17.99 4.37 5.26
N GLU A 114 -18.91 4.58 6.23
CA GLU A 114 -19.59 5.69 6.93
C GLU A 114 -20.56 5.12 8.04
N GLN A 115 -20.35 5.32 9.37
CA GLN A 115 -21.43 5.21 10.40
C GLN A 115 -21.18 6.07 11.68
N ASN A 116 -22.24 6.75 12.13
CA ASN A 116 -22.31 7.86 13.11
C ASN A 116 -21.49 7.77 14.41
N GLN A 117 -20.91 8.90 14.83
CA GLN A 117 -20.72 9.29 16.25
C GLN A 117 -20.95 10.79 16.47
N LEU A 118 -21.05 11.19 17.75
CA LEU A 118 -21.49 12.51 18.22
C LEU A 118 -20.35 13.56 18.18
N GLU A 119 -20.67 14.81 17.81
CA GLU A 119 -19.72 15.92 17.91
C GLU A 119 -19.38 16.27 19.36
N ASN A 120 -18.12 16.59 19.62
CA ASN A 120 -17.66 17.25 20.84
C ASN A 120 -16.70 18.39 20.46
N GLN A 121 -16.82 19.55 21.11
CA GLN A 121 -16.45 20.82 20.49
C GLN A 121 -15.00 21.24 20.76
N GLN A 122 -14.19 21.25 19.71
CA GLN A 122 -13.01 22.12 19.56
C GLN A 122 -12.99 22.68 18.11
N PRO A 123 -12.58 23.94 17.90
CA PRO A 123 -12.47 24.51 16.56
C PRO A 123 -11.32 23.82 15.81
N ARG A 124 -11.69 22.97 14.84
CA ARG A 124 -10.79 22.22 13.96
C ARG A 124 -11.41 22.19 12.57
N VAL A 125 -10.60 22.46 11.54
CA VAL A 125 -11.08 22.55 10.16
C VAL A 125 -11.54 21.18 9.70
N LYS A 126 -12.79 21.06 9.23
CA LYS A 126 -13.30 19.80 8.66
C LYS A 126 -12.78 19.66 7.24
N ILE A 127 -12.44 18.44 6.83
CA ILE A 127 -11.93 18.19 5.47
C ILE A 127 -12.94 18.46 4.35
N THR A 128 -14.23 18.66 4.71
CA THR A 128 -15.31 19.12 3.83
C THR A 128 -15.18 20.58 3.42
N ASP A 129 -14.43 21.37 4.21
CA ASP A 129 -14.37 22.82 4.11
C ASP A 129 -13.08 23.28 3.39
N LEU A 130 -12.25 22.31 2.98
CA LEU A 130 -10.97 22.47 2.29
C LEU A 130 -11.09 22.33 0.77
N ASP A 131 -10.04 22.77 0.08
CA ASP A 131 -9.89 22.55 -1.35
C ASP A 131 -9.59 21.08 -1.67
N LYS A 132 -10.20 20.54 -2.73
CA LYS A 132 -10.10 19.12 -3.08
C LYS A 132 -8.68 18.73 -3.46
N ARG A 133 -7.98 18.03 -2.55
CA ARG A 133 -6.62 17.51 -2.74
C ARG A 133 -6.55 16.65 -4.01
N LYS A 134 -5.67 17.03 -4.94
CA LYS A 134 -5.53 16.45 -6.29
C LYS A 134 -4.76 15.13 -6.22
N TRP A 135 -5.06 14.21 -7.14
CA TRP A 135 -4.32 12.96 -7.29
C TRP A 135 -2.91 13.24 -7.82
N ALA A 136 -1.89 12.85 -7.05
CA ALA A 136 -0.50 12.89 -7.48
C ALA A 136 -0.04 11.51 -7.98
N LEU A 137 0.83 11.49 -8.98
CA LEU A 137 1.55 10.30 -9.41
C LEU A 137 3.00 10.43 -8.97
N ASP A 138 3.49 9.44 -8.23
CA ASP A 138 4.88 9.37 -7.83
C ASP A 138 5.67 8.43 -8.77
N ALA A 139 6.96 8.70 -8.95
CA ALA A 139 7.90 7.75 -9.54
C ALA A 139 9.25 7.74 -8.82
N GLY A 140 10.03 6.68 -8.99
CA GLY A 140 11.34 6.55 -8.38
C GLY A 140 11.85 5.10 -8.34
N LEU A 141 12.71 4.79 -7.38
CA LEU A 141 13.41 3.51 -7.30
C LEU A 141 12.94 2.69 -6.09
N SER A 142 12.90 1.38 -6.26
CA SER A 142 12.78 0.41 -5.16
C SER A 142 13.82 -0.69 -5.29
N TYR A 143 14.40 -1.06 -4.15
CA TYR A 143 15.33 -2.17 -3.99
C TYR A 143 14.76 -3.19 -3.01
N HIS A 144 14.90 -4.48 -3.34
CA HIS A 144 14.51 -5.59 -2.47
C HIS A 144 15.70 -6.52 -2.26
N TYR A 145 15.99 -6.82 -0.99
CA TYR A 145 16.87 -7.89 -0.58
C TYR A 145 16.04 -9.06 -0.07
N VAL A 146 16.13 -10.20 -0.76
CA VAL A 146 15.43 -11.44 -0.41
C VAL A 146 16.42 -12.41 0.22
N LYS A 147 16.11 -12.87 1.43
CA LYS A 147 16.89 -13.90 2.12
C LYS A 147 15.94 -14.86 2.83
N ASP A 148 15.92 -16.10 2.36
CA ASP A 148 15.10 -17.17 2.91
C ASP A 148 13.61 -16.70 2.94
N LYS A 149 12.97 -16.73 4.12
CA LYS A 149 11.60 -16.22 4.30
C LYS A 149 11.48 -14.71 4.54
N HIS A 150 12.55 -13.93 4.38
CA HIS A 150 12.57 -12.50 4.70
C HIS A 150 12.82 -11.64 3.46
N VAL A 151 12.07 -10.54 3.34
CA VAL A 151 12.23 -9.51 2.32
C VAL A 151 12.46 -8.17 3.02
N PHE A 152 13.61 -7.55 2.76
CA PHE A 152 13.92 -6.19 3.18
C PHE A 152 13.80 -5.27 1.97
N SER A 153 13.01 -4.20 2.08
CA SER A 153 12.71 -3.29 0.99
C SER A 153 13.16 -1.87 1.34
N LEU A 154 13.82 -1.22 0.39
CA LEU A 154 14.06 0.22 0.37
C LEU A 154 13.32 0.82 -0.83
N GLN A 155 12.73 2.00 -0.68
CA GLN A 155 12.26 2.75 -1.85
C GLN A 155 12.32 4.27 -1.62
N VAL A 156 12.53 5.01 -2.71
CA VAL A 156 12.48 6.48 -2.77
C VAL A 156 11.62 6.88 -3.95
N LEU A 157 10.66 7.76 -3.70
CA LEU A 157 9.66 8.24 -4.64
C LEU A 157 9.61 9.78 -4.62
N THR A 158 9.44 10.39 -5.78
CA THR A 158 9.19 11.83 -5.95
C THR A 158 7.88 12.04 -6.71
N ASP A 159 7.21 13.16 -6.47
CA ASP A 159 6.14 13.65 -7.34
C ASP A 159 6.65 13.81 -8.78
N ILE A 160 5.88 13.34 -9.76
CA ILE A 160 6.11 13.61 -11.20
C ILE A 160 4.92 14.31 -11.87
N THR A 161 3.97 14.80 -11.06
CA THR A 161 2.75 15.51 -11.48
C THR A 161 2.70 16.99 -11.09
N GLY A 162 3.61 17.48 -10.24
CA GLY A 162 3.62 18.87 -9.79
C GLY A 162 2.39 19.23 -8.96
N VAL A 163 2.00 18.31 -8.07
CA VAL A 163 0.84 18.43 -7.17
C VAL A 163 1.28 18.83 -5.76
N TYR A 164 2.42 18.29 -5.30
CA TYR A 164 2.99 18.57 -3.99
C TYR A 164 4.51 18.82 -4.01
N ASP A 165 5.19 18.66 -5.15
CA ASP A 165 6.61 19.01 -5.36
C ASP A 165 7.55 18.55 -4.23
N GLY A 166 7.47 17.25 -3.92
CA GLY A 166 8.19 16.65 -2.81
C GLY A 166 8.49 15.17 -3.01
N ASN A 167 9.01 14.56 -1.94
CA ASN A 167 9.44 13.17 -1.97
C ASN A 167 9.01 12.39 -0.71
N ARG A 168 8.90 11.07 -0.86
CA ARG A 168 8.71 10.11 0.23
C ARG A 168 9.63 8.91 0.04
N ALA A 169 10.11 8.35 1.14
CA ALA A 169 10.98 7.18 1.15
C ALA A 169 10.48 6.16 2.17
N ALA A 170 10.78 4.88 2.00
CA ALA A 170 10.41 3.85 2.95
C ALA A 170 11.50 2.81 3.18
N VAL A 171 11.53 2.30 4.41
CA VAL A 171 12.19 1.05 4.78
C VAL A 171 11.11 0.08 5.23
N GLN A 172 11.12 -1.16 4.76
CA GLN A 172 10.21 -2.22 5.20
C GLN A 172 10.97 -3.53 5.41
N TRP A 173 10.62 -4.27 6.46
CA TRP A 173 10.86 -5.71 6.57
C TRP A 173 9.53 -6.45 6.44
N GLN A 174 9.53 -7.56 5.70
CA GLN A 174 8.42 -8.50 5.59
C GLN A 174 8.95 -9.93 5.77
N MET A 175 8.16 -10.79 6.41
CA MET A 175 8.41 -12.24 6.46
C MET A 175 7.29 -12.99 5.73
N HIS A 176 7.58 -14.08 5.02
CA HIS A 176 6.58 -14.98 4.42
C HIS A 176 6.62 -16.33 5.14
N GLU A 177 5.65 -16.58 6.02
CA GLU A 177 5.61 -17.78 6.86
C GLU A 177 4.46 -18.72 6.43
N THR A 178 4.59 -20.03 6.67
CA THR A 178 3.49 -21.00 6.43
C THR A 178 3.31 -21.91 7.63
N ILE A 179 2.22 -21.70 8.36
CA ILE A 179 1.85 -22.48 9.56
C ILE A 179 0.75 -23.48 9.16
N GLY A 180 1.14 -24.71 8.82
CA GLY A 180 0.23 -25.71 8.28
C GLY A 180 -0.33 -25.28 6.92
N ARG A 181 -1.62 -24.94 6.86
CA ARG A 181 -2.25 -24.35 5.66
C ARG A 181 -2.22 -22.82 5.63
N LEU A 182 -2.02 -22.16 6.77
CA LEU A 182 -2.13 -20.70 6.88
C LEU A 182 -0.82 -20.04 6.41
N LYS A 183 -0.89 -19.31 5.29
CA LYS A 183 0.21 -18.46 4.80
C LYS A 183 0.10 -17.08 5.46
N LEU A 184 1.17 -16.61 6.09
CA LEU A 184 1.23 -15.32 6.80
C LEU A 184 2.29 -14.42 6.20
N LYS A 185 1.99 -13.12 6.13
CA LYS A 185 2.90 -12.05 5.72
C LYS A 185 2.85 -10.87 6.71
N PRO A 186 3.48 -10.99 7.89
CA PRO A 186 3.73 -9.82 8.73
C PRO A 186 4.76 -8.89 8.07
N SER A 187 4.50 -7.58 8.16
CA SER A 187 5.41 -6.50 7.74
C SER A 187 5.57 -5.48 8.87
N LEU A 188 6.77 -4.91 8.99
CA LEU A 188 7.05 -3.70 9.77
C LEU A 188 7.78 -2.70 8.87
N GLY A 189 7.56 -1.40 9.04
CA GLY A 189 8.30 -0.40 8.28
C GLY A 189 8.10 1.02 8.76
N VAL A 190 8.77 1.94 8.08
CA VAL A 190 8.65 3.39 8.30
C VAL A 190 8.66 4.12 6.97
N TRP A 191 7.80 5.14 6.83
CA TRP A 191 7.83 6.12 5.75
C TRP A 191 8.46 7.43 6.24
N TYR A 192 9.44 7.96 5.50
CA TYR A 192 9.76 9.39 5.50
C TYR A 192 8.87 10.12 4.50
N LYS A 193 8.40 11.33 4.84
CA LYS A 193 7.66 12.24 3.96
C LYS A 193 8.24 13.65 4.07
N SER A 194 8.39 14.35 2.94
CA SER A 194 8.86 15.74 2.91
C SER A 194 7.85 16.72 3.51
N ALA A 195 8.31 17.92 3.85
CA ALA A 195 7.43 19.02 4.26
C ALA A 195 6.47 19.41 3.12
N SER A 196 6.93 19.49 1.86
CA SER A 196 6.06 19.79 0.70
C SER A 196 4.86 18.84 0.61
N LEU A 197 5.10 17.53 0.78
CA LEU A 197 4.06 16.50 0.80
C LEU A 197 3.10 16.70 1.97
N ASN A 198 3.63 16.88 3.18
CA ASN A 198 2.82 17.00 4.38
C ASN A 198 2.01 18.32 4.41
N THR A 199 2.60 19.45 4.02
CA THR A 199 1.91 20.73 3.85
C THR A 199 0.83 20.63 2.77
N TYR A 200 1.09 20.02 1.61
CA TYR A 200 0.06 19.89 0.57
C TYR A 200 -1.16 19.09 1.04
N PHE A 201 -0.95 17.89 1.60
CA PHE A 201 -2.07 17.04 2.00
C PHE A 201 -2.69 17.47 3.32
N TYR A 202 -1.88 17.83 4.31
CA TYR A 202 -2.30 17.99 5.71
C TYR A 202 -2.15 19.41 6.27
N GLY A 203 -1.56 20.34 5.53
CA GLY A 203 -1.61 21.75 5.83
C GLY A 203 -2.93 22.40 5.43
N VAL A 204 -3.06 23.67 5.78
CA VAL A 204 -4.21 24.54 5.45
C VAL A 204 -3.68 25.83 4.87
N SER A 205 -4.10 26.19 3.66
CA SER A 205 -3.71 27.44 3.00
C SER A 205 -4.56 28.63 3.49
N GLU A 206 -4.07 29.85 3.26
CA GLU A 206 -4.80 31.07 3.69
C GLU A 206 -6.19 31.19 3.05
N GLN A 207 -6.31 30.70 1.80
CA GLN A 207 -7.54 30.68 1.01
C GLN A 207 -8.61 29.74 1.60
N GLU A 208 -8.20 28.71 2.35
CA GLU A 208 -9.09 27.73 2.96
C GLU A 208 -9.59 28.13 4.35
N HIS A 209 -8.99 29.15 5.00
CA HIS A 209 -9.34 29.50 6.37
C HIS A 209 -9.33 31.00 6.74
N ASN A 210 -9.13 31.91 5.80
CA ASN A 210 -9.04 33.37 6.05
C ASN A 210 -8.08 33.72 7.21
N SER A 211 -7.02 32.92 7.35
CA SER A 211 -6.07 32.89 8.46
C SER A 211 -4.68 32.62 7.90
N ALA A 212 -3.62 32.84 8.68
CA ALA A 212 -2.26 32.51 8.25
C ALA A 212 -2.14 31.01 7.89
N ALA A 213 -1.35 30.69 6.87
CA ALA A 213 -1.17 29.33 6.40
C ALA A 213 -0.54 28.43 7.48
N ILE A 214 -1.02 27.19 7.56
CA ILE A 214 -0.48 26.16 8.46
C ILE A 214 0.27 25.14 7.60
N GLU A 215 1.59 25.27 7.57
CA GLU A 215 2.48 24.24 7.04
C GLU A 215 2.60 23.05 8.01
N VAL A 216 3.03 21.89 7.49
CA VAL A 216 3.26 20.67 8.29
C VAL A 216 4.65 20.12 7.97
N GLY A 217 5.47 19.96 9.00
CA GLY A 217 6.86 19.56 8.89
C GLY A 217 7.08 18.16 8.31
N ARG A 218 8.34 17.86 7.99
CA ARG A 218 8.78 16.52 7.55
C ARG A 218 8.44 15.47 8.61
N SER A 219 7.96 14.30 8.21
CA SER A 219 7.47 13.28 9.16
C SER A 219 8.08 11.89 8.95
N TRP A 220 8.21 11.16 10.05
CA TRP A 220 8.40 9.70 10.04
C TRP A 220 7.10 9.02 10.46
N GLN A 221 6.62 8.08 9.65
CA GLN A 221 5.39 7.31 9.84
C GLN A 221 5.73 5.81 9.96
N PRO A 222 5.89 5.29 11.19
CA PRO A 222 5.91 3.86 11.46
C PRO A 222 4.62 3.16 11.00
N TYR A 223 4.72 1.90 10.59
CA TYR A 223 3.58 1.04 10.31
C TYR A 223 3.87 -0.42 10.57
N ALA A 224 2.81 -1.18 10.87
CA ALA A 224 2.83 -2.63 11.04
C ALA A 224 1.67 -3.25 10.25
N LYS A 225 1.87 -4.40 9.60
CA LYS A 225 0.84 -5.11 8.84
C LYS A 225 0.91 -6.61 9.10
N ILE A 226 -0.21 -7.32 8.96
CA ILE A 226 -0.29 -8.78 8.86
C ILE A 226 -1.32 -9.08 7.77
N ASP A 227 -0.88 -9.66 6.66
CA ASP A 227 -1.75 -10.32 5.69
C ASP A 227 -1.73 -11.84 5.94
N GLY A 228 -2.89 -12.49 5.93
CA GLY A 228 -3.03 -13.92 6.18
C GLY A 228 -3.97 -14.56 5.18
N ARG A 229 -3.59 -15.72 4.64
CA ARG A 229 -4.35 -16.44 3.60
C ARG A 229 -4.39 -17.93 3.89
N TRP A 230 -5.59 -18.49 4.04
CA TRP A 230 -5.83 -19.92 4.28
C TRP A 230 -6.44 -20.53 3.01
N PRO A 231 -5.68 -21.28 2.19
CA PRO A 231 -6.20 -21.93 1.00
C PRO A 231 -7.27 -22.97 1.38
N LEU A 232 -8.45 -22.86 0.77
CA LEU A 232 -9.54 -23.82 0.87
C LEU A 232 -9.42 -24.89 -0.23
N GLY A 233 -9.02 -24.46 -1.43
CA GLY A 233 -8.69 -25.30 -2.59
C GLY A 233 -7.78 -24.53 -3.56
N ASN A 234 -7.74 -24.92 -4.84
CA ASN A 234 -6.84 -24.34 -5.83
C ASN A 234 -7.13 -22.86 -6.11
N ASN A 235 -8.39 -22.52 -6.37
CA ASN A 235 -8.84 -21.17 -6.72
C ASN A 235 -9.35 -20.36 -5.51
N ASN A 236 -9.53 -20.98 -4.34
CA ASN A 236 -10.32 -20.42 -3.23
C ASN A 236 -9.51 -20.35 -1.95
N SER A 237 -9.58 -19.21 -1.24
CA SER A 237 -8.97 -19.04 0.08
C SER A 237 -9.80 -18.14 1.00
N LEU A 238 -9.67 -18.32 2.31
CA LEU A 238 -10.03 -17.26 3.27
C LEU A 238 -8.85 -16.30 3.39
N ARG A 239 -9.14 -15.01 3.55
CA ARG A 239 -8.16 -13.96 3.78
C ARG A 239 -8.48 -13.18 5.03
N PHE A 240 -7.41 -12.78 5.73
CA PHE A 240 -7.40 -11.91 6.89
C PHE A 240 -6.36 -10.81 6.61
N HIS A 241 -6.64 -9.58 6.99
CA HIS A 241 -5.65 -8.50 6.90
C HIS A 241 -5.82 -7.52 8.06
N VAL A 242 -4.71 -7.08 8.65
CA VAL A 242 -4.67 -5.95 9.58
C VAL A 242 -3.47 -5.08 9.23
N ALA A 243 -3.63 -3.76 9.23
CA ALA A 243 -2.52 -2.80 9.13
C ALA A 243 -2.75 -1.60 10.04
N TYR A 244 -1.73 -1.17 10.76
CA TYR A 244 -1.67 0.05 11.55
C TYR A 244 -0.66 1.01 10.92
N TYR A 245 -1.02 2.29 10.79
CA TYR A 245 -0.15 3.37 10.36
C TYR A 245 -0.17 4.48 11.40
N ASP A 246 1.00 4.90 11.85
CA ASP A 246 1.13 5.97 12.83
C ASP A 246 1.14 7.35 12.15
N TYR A 247 0.35 8.28 12.67
CA TYR A 247 0.25 9.67 12.21
C TYR A 247 0.56 10.67 13.35
N SER A 248 1.10 10.22 14.48
CA SER A 248 1.41 11.09 15.64
C SER A 248 2.43 12.19 15.34
N ALA A 249 3.28 11.97 14.33
CA ALA A 249 4.23 12.96 13.83
C ALA A 249 3.56 14.19 13.18
N LEU A 250 2.33 14.08 12.67
CA LEU A 250 1.60 15.18 12.01
C LEU A 250 0.74 16.01 12.98
N HIS A 251 1.17 16.14 14.24
CA HIS A 251 0.44 16.86 15.30
C HIS A 251 0.38 18.39 15.10
N GLU A 252 1.16 18.93 14.16
CA GLU A 252 1.09 20.33 13.70
C GLU A 252 -0.15 20.57 12.82
N SER A 253 -0.68 19.53 12.17
CA SER A 253 -1.85 19.63 11.29
C SER A 253 -3.15 19.79 12.11
N PRO A 254 -3.99 20.80 11.82
CA PRO A 254 -5.29 20.97 12.47
C PRO A 254 -6.31 19.93 11.99
N LEU A 255 -5.98 19.15 10.96
CA LEU A 255 -6.90 18.22 10.29
C LEU A 255 -6.97 16.87 10.99
N PHE A 256 -6.06 16.52 11.90
CA PHE A 256 -6.04 15.20 12.55
C PHE A 256 -6.94 15.14 13.79
N GLU A 257 -7.97 14.29 13.75
CA GLU A 257 -8.73 13.86 14.91
C GLU A 257 -8.01 12.76 15.68
N LYS A 258 -7.40 11.80 14.96
CA LYS A 258 -6.80 10.58 15.53
C LYS A 258 -5.35 10.43 15.06
N LYS A 259 -4.45 10.08 15.97
CA LYS A 259 -3.00 9.94 15.65
C LYS A 259 -2.63 8.64 14.91
N TYR A 260 -3.60 7.92 14.35
CA TYR A 260 -3.38 6.64 13.66
C TYR A 260 -4.48 6.30 12.64
N SER A 261 -4.15 5.43 11.69
CA SER A 261 -5.11 4.79 10.76
C SER A 261 -4.96 3.27 10.83
N ILE A 262 -6.07 2.55 10.99
CA ILE A 262 -6.12 1.08 11.00
C ILE A 262 -6.90 0.58 9.79
N THR A 263 -6.36 -0.39 9.07
CA THR A 263 -7.07 -1.25 8.12
C THR A 263 -7.31 -2.60 8.78
N ALA A 264 -8.51 -3.17 8.65
CA ALA A 264 -8.83 -4.55 9.00
C ALA A 264 -9.72 -5.17 7.91
N PHE A 265 -9.58 -6.46 7.61
CA PHE A 265 -10.46 -7.20 6.70
C PHE A 265 -10.47 -8.70 7.01
N ILE A 266 -11.62 -9.33 6.80
CA ILE A 266 -11.81 -10.77 6.72
C ILE A 266 -12.73 -11.08 5.53
N GLY A 267 -12.39 -12.07 4.71
CA GLY A 267 -13.20 -12.40 3.55
C GLY A 267 -12.80 -13.68 2.84
N PHE A 268 -13.59 -14.02 1.83
CA PHE A 268 -13.32 -15.07 0.86
C PHE A 268 -12.61 -14.48 -0.35
N ASN A 269 -11.66 -15.21 -0.93
CA ASN A 269 -10.90 -14.80 -2.08
C ASN A 269 -10.93 -15.88 -3.16
N HIS A 270 -11.41 -15.50 -4.34
CA HIS A 270 -11.46 -16.34 -5.54
C HIS A 270 -10.44 -15.87 -6.58
N ILE A 271 -9.66 -16.80 -7.13
CA ILE A 271 -8.68 -16.58 -8.20
C ILE A 271 -9.27 -17.18 -9.49
N PHE A 272 -9.30 -16.38 -10.56
CA PHE A 272 -9.79 -16.78 -11.88
C PHE A 272 -8.68 -17.45 -12.71
#